data_AF-A0A3Q0KXQ6-F1
#
_entry.id   AF-A0A3Q0KXQ6-F1
#
_cell.length_a   1.000
_cell.length_b   1.000
_cell.length_c   1.000
_cell.angle_alpha   90.00
_cell.angle_beta   90.00
_cell.angle_gamma   90.00
#
_symmetry.space_group_name_H-M   'P 1'
#
loop_
_entity.id
_entity.type
_entity.pdbx_description
1 polymer ?
#
loop_
_entity_poly.entity_id
_entity_poly.type
_entity_poly.pdbx_seq_one_letter_code
_entity_poly.pdbx_strand_id
1 'polypeptide(L)'
;MDEERLNEQATDLEKEYTDEEKDFLNQLEMEEDAEITIEDKAQREAALKQQAATLEAVLPFAAKGVGFVNGILKAKDKRLSFDEQEETQLTGAIAPVLIKYGAEPPPWLAEYGPELTLLATVSIIGFGKYAMMQEIQKEEALKRAAIIQAAKAQGGAHAAATQ
;
A
#
# COMPACT_ATOMS: atom_id res chain seq x y z
N MET A 1 26.51 28.62 -44.24
CA MET A 1 26.30 28.73 -42.78
C MET A 1 24.86 29.16 -42.63
N ASP A 2 23.95 28.23 -42.86
CA ASP A 2 22.50 28.46 -42.80
C ASP A 2 21.94 27.74 -41.57
N GLU A 3 22.68 27.82 -40.47
CA GLU A 3 22.30 27.30 -39.15
C GLU A 3 21.60 28.38 -38.31
N GLU A 4 21.37 29.57 -38.86
CA GLU A 4 20.66 30.67 -38.20
C GLU A 4 19.14 30.65 -38.40
N ARG A 5 18.60 29.64 -39.10
CA ARG A 5 17.15 29.48 -39.33
C ARG A 5 16.43 28.60 -38.30
N LEU A 6 17.09 28.24 -37.21
CA LEU A 6 16.58 27.25 -36.24
C LEU A 6 16.65 27.69 -34.77
N ASN A 7 17.00 28.95 -34.47
CA ASN A 7 17.21 29.41 -33.08
C ASN A 7 16.37 30.63 -32.63
N GLU A 8 15.24 30.93 -33.28
CA GLU A 8 14.29 31.95 -32.78
C GLU A 8 12.90 31.35 -32.45
N GLN A 9 12.85 30.06 -32.13
CA GLN A 9 11.62 29.40 -31.64
C GLN A 9 11.62 29.23 -30.11
N ALA A 10 12.38 30.04 -29.38
CA ALA A 10 12.48 29.93 -27.93
C ALA A 10 12.81 31.28 -27.26
N THR A 11 11.89 32.25 -27.31
CA THR A 11 11.77 33.25 -26.22
C THR A 11 10.41 33.96 -26.29
N ASP A 12 9.72 33.96 -25.15
CA ASP A 12 8.59 34.81 -24.78
C ASP A 12 7.25 34.65 -25.51
N LEU A 13 6.55 33.56 -25.18
CA LEU A 13 5.09 33.58 -25.00
C LEU A 13 4.77 34.30 -23.68
N GLU A 14 5.07 35.59 -23.59
CA GLU A 14 4.42 36.49 -22.63
C GLU A 14 2.96 36.59 -23.06
N LYS A 15 2.09 35.75 -22.48
CA LYS A 15 0.65 35.98 -22.54
C LYS A 15 0.35 37.20 -21.68
N GLU A 16 0.57 38.38 -22.25
CA GLU A 16 0.06 39.61 -21.69
C GLU A 16 -1.46 39.59 -21.87
N TYR A 17 -2.18 39.16 -20.83
CA TYR A 17 -3.64 39.20 -20.82
C TYR A 17 -4.07 40.66 -21.03
N THR A 18 -4.94 40.88 -21.99
CA THR A 18 -5.52 42.20 -22.25
C THR A 18 -6.29 42.68 -21.02
N ASP A 19 -6.42 43.99 -20.84
CA ASP A 19 -7.09 44.55 -19.65
C ASP A 19 -8.55 44.08 -19.53
N GLU A 20 -9.19 43.77 -20.67
CA GLU A 20 -10.52 43.16 -20.75
C GLU A 20 -10.53 41.69 -20.29
N GLU A 21 -9.48 40.92 -20.62
CA GLU A 21 -9.32 39.54 -20.12
C GLU A 21 -8.99 39.51 -18.62
N LYS A 22 -8.23 40.49 -18.12
CA LYS A 22 -7.99 40.65 -16.68
C LYS A 22 -9.25 41.06 -15.94
N ASP A 23 -10.08 41.94 -16.52
CA ASP A 23 -11.37 42.33 -15.96
C ASP A 23 -12.35 41.15 -15.95
N PHE A 24 -12.35 40.33 -17.01
CA PHE A 24 -13.13 39.10 -17.08
C PHE A 24 -12.67 38.04 -16.07
N LEU A 25 -11.35 37.86 -15.88
CA LEU A 25 -10.80 36.96 -14.86
C LEU A 25 -11.11 37.45 -13.44
N ASN A 26 -11.03 38.76 -13.18
CA ASN A 26 -11.43 39.34 -11.91
C ASN A 26 -12.95 39.20 -11.67
N GLN A 27 -13.78 39.34 -12.71
CA GLN A 27 -15.22 39.07 -12.61
C GLN A 27 -15.52 37.60 -12.29
N LEU A 28 -14.79 36.65 -12.90
CA LEU A 28 -14.91 35.22 -12.61
C LEU A 28 -14.45 34.87 -11.19
N GLU A 29 -13.33 35.42 -10.72
CA GLU A 29 -12.87 35.24 -9.33
C GLU A 29 -13.85 35.87 -8.33
N MET A 30 -14.43 37.03 -8.65
CA MET A 30 -15.43 37.68 -7.80
C MET A 30 -16.79 36.96 -7.83
N GLU A 31 -17.19 36.34 -8.94
CA GLU A 31 -18.41 35.51 -9.03
C GLU A 31 -18.25 34.15 -8.33
N GLU A 32 -17.05 33.55 -8.33
CA GLU A 32 -16.77 32.33 -7.54
C GLU A 32 -16.73 32.60 -6.03
N ASP A 33 -16.36 33.82 -5.61
CA ASP A 33 -16.34 34.25 -4.20
C ASP A 33 -17.66 34.93 -3.75
N ALA A 34 -18.63 35.14 -4.65
CA ALA A 34 -19.87 35.89 -4.40
C ALA A 34 -20.92 35.15 -3.54
N GLU A 35 -20.66 33.93 -3.07
CA GLU A 35 -21.54 33.25 -2.10
C GLU A 35 -20.78 32.29 -1.18
N ILE A 36 -19.58 32.68 -0.71
CA ILE A 36 -18.93 31.98 0.41
C ILE A 36 -18.83 32.93 1.59
N THR A 37 -19.81 32.85 2.48
CA THR A 37 -19.82 33.56 3.76
C THR A 37 -18.54 33.27 4.56
N ILE A 38 -18.06 34.21 5.39
CA ILE A 38 -16.92 33.96 6.30
C ILE A 38 -17.18 32.72 7.18
N GLU A 39 -18.44 32.45 7.50
CA GLU A 39 -18.90 31.24 8.19
C GLU A 39 -18.70 29.95 7.37
N ASP A 40 -18.85 29.97 6.04
CA ASP A 40 -18.53 28.83 5.17
C ASP A 40 -17.03 28.58 5.05
N LYS A 41 -16.22 29.66 4.97
CA LYS A 41 -14.75 29.52 4.99
C LYS A 41 -14.28 28.93 6.33
N ALA A 42 -14.84 29.41 7.46
CA ALA A 42 -14.52 28.89 8.79
C ALA A 42 -15.02 27.45 9.02
N GLN A 43 -16.23 27.10 8.55
CA GLN A 43 -16.74 25.74 8.61
C GLN A 43 -15.94 24.77 7.73
N ARG A 44 -15.51 25.22 6.54
CA ARG A 44 -14.66 24.43 5.65
C ARG A 44 -13.28 24.22 6.25
N GLU A 45 -12.69 25.24 6.87
CA GLU A 45 -11.41 25.09 7.60
C GLU A 45 -11.54 24.17 8.81
N ALA A 46 -12.65 24.27 9.57
CA ALA A 46 -12.93 23.39 10.69
C ALA A 46 -13.16 21.94 10.25
N ALA A 47 -13.88 21.73 9.14
CA ALA A 47 -14.10 20.41 8.54
C ALA A 47 -12.79 19.81 8.02
N LEU A 48 -11.92 20.60 7.38
CA LEU A 48 -10.59 20.17 6.93
C LEU A 48 -9.68 19.81 8.12
N LYS A 49 -9.69 20.61 9.19
CA LYS A 49 -8.94 20.31 10.42
C LYS A 49 -9.47 19.06 11.12
N GLN A 50 -10.79 18.88 11.18
CA GLN A 50 -11.40 17.68 11.74
C GLN A 50 -11.08 16.45 10.89
N GLN A 51 -11.11 16.57 9.56
CA GLN A 51 -10.76 15.49 8.64
C GLN A 51 -9.27 15.14 8.73
N ALA A 52 -8.38 16.12 8.87
CA ALA A 52 -6.95 15.91 9.10
C ALA A 52 -6.68 15.23 10.46
N ALA A 53 -7.34 15.67 11.53
CA ALA A 53 -7.23 15.04 12.84
C ALA A 53 -7.76 13.59 12.84
N THR A 54 -8.83 13.34 12.08
CA THR A 54 -9.37 11.98 11.91
C THR A 54 -8.42 11.10 11.08
N LEU A 55 -7.80 11.65 10.03
CA LEU A 55 -6.77 10.98 9.22
C LEU A 55 -5.57 10.57 10.08
N GLU A 56 -5.06 11.46 10.92
CA GLU A 56 -3.95 11.17 11.84
C GLU A 56 -4.31 10.10 12.88
N ALA A 57 -5.57 10.04 13.32
CA ALA A 57 -6.03 9.02 14.27
C ALA A 57 -6.13 7.62 13.65
N VAL A 58 -6.46 7.51 12.35
CA VAL A 58 -6.65 6.22 11.65
C VAL A 58 -5.41 5.72 10.91
N LEU A 59 -4.49 6.62 10.55
CA LEU A 59 -3.21 6.30 9.91
C LEU A 59 -2.42 5.20 10.64
N PRO A 60 -2.28 5.23 11.99
CA PRO A 60 -1.61 4.17 12.74
C PRO A 60 -2.29 2.80 12.59
N PHE A 61 -3.61 2.77 12.46
CA PHE A 61 -4.37 1.54 12.31
C PHE A 61 -4.18 0.94 10.90
N ALA A 62 -4.25 1.79 9.87
CA ALA A 62 -3.93 1.41 8.49
C ALA A 62 -2.48 0.89 8.37
N ALA A 63 -1.51 1.65 8.90
CA ALA A 63 -0.10 1.28 8.88
C ALA A 63 0.16 -0.03 9.63
N LYS A 64 -0.52 -0.28 10.75
CA LYS A 64 -0.43 -1.54 11.49
C LYS A 64 -0.96 -2.73 10.69
N GLY A 65 -2.06 -2.55 9.95
CA GLY A 65 -2.61 -3.58 9.07
C GLY A 65 -1.65 -3.94 7.94
N VAL A 66 -1.10 -2.94 7.26
CA VAL A 66 -0.10 -3.12 6.19
C VAL A 66 1.17 -3.77 6.74
N GLY A 67 1.68 -3.30 7.88
CA GLY A 67 2.86 -3.84 8.54
C GLY A 67 2.69 -5.30 8.99
N PHE A 68 1.49 -5.70 9.42
CA PHE A 68 1.19 -7.10 9.73
C PHE A 68 1.32 -7.99 8.49
N VAL A 69 0.77 -7.56 7.35
CA VAL A 69 0.89 -8.30 6.08
C VAL A 69 2.35 -8.34 5.63
N ASN A 70 3.07 -7.22 5.67
CA ASN A 70 4.50 -7.19 5.32
C ASN A 70 5.33 -8.11 6.24
N GLY A 71 4.99 -8.19 7.53
CA GLY A 71 5.62 -9.10 8.48
C GLY A 71 5.45 -10.57 8.10
N ILE A 72 4.25 -10.99 7.67
CA ILE A 72 3.99 -12.36 7.19
C ILE A 72 4.81 -12.65 5.92
N LEU A 73 4.85 -11.70 4.99
CA LEU A 73 5.60 -11.84 3.74
C LEU A 73 7.10 -12.00 4.01
N LYS A 74 7.67 -11.13 4.85
CA LYS A 74 9.08 -11.17 5.27
C LYS A 74 9.45 -12.45 6.01
N ALA A 75 8.54 -13.03 6.80
CA ALA A 75 8.77 -14.30 7.48
C ALA A 75 8.91 -15.48 6.52
N LYS A 76 8.32 -15.39 5.31
CA LYS A 76 8.38 -16.43 4.29
C LYS A 76 9.54 -16.22 3.32
N ASP A 77 9.72 -15.00 2.82
CA ASP A 77 10.86 -14.61 1.99
C ASP A 77 11.03 -13.08 2.03
N LYS A 78 12.24 -12.60 2.30
CA LYS A 78 12.54 -11.16 2.34
C LYS A 78 12.28 -10.45 1.01
N ARG A 79 12.27 -11.17 -0.12
CA ARG A 79 12.00 -10.63 -1.45
C ARG A 79 10.52 -10.37 -1.71
N LEU A 80 9.64 -10.92 -0.87
CA LEU A 80 8.19 -10.74 -0.99
C LEU A 80 7.69 -9.54 -0.15
N SER A 81 8.59 -8.79 0.50
CA SER A 81 8.18 -7.63 1.28
C SER A 81 7.65 -6.51 0.41
N PHE A 82 6.69 -5.76 0.95
CA PHE A 82 6.33 -4.47 0.37
C PHE A 82 7.52 -3.50 0.45
N ASP A 83 7.73 -2.76 -0.62
CA ASP A 83 8.60 -1.60 -0.59
C ASP A 83 7.93 -0.42 0.14
N GLU A 84 8.71 0.61 0.47
CA GLU A 84 8.22 1.77 1.22
C GLU A 84 7.14 2.55 0.45
N GLN A 85 7.18 2.50 -0.88
CA GLN A 85 6.20 3.15 -1.75
C GLN A 85 4.88 2.39 -1.79
N GLU A 86 4.92 1.06 -1.80
CA GLU A 86 3.76 0.15 -1.74
C GLU A 86 3.08 0.23 -0.37
N GLU A 87 3.85 0.27 0.72
CA GLU A 87 3.30 0.46 2.07
C GLU A 87 2.59 1.80 2.21
N THR A 88 3.20 2.88 1.69
CA THR A 88 2.62 4.22 1.72
C THR A 88 1.35 4.30 0.87
N GLN A 89 1.35 3.68 -0.31
CA GLN A 89 0.18 3.63 -1.19
C GLN A 89 -0.97 2.82 -0.56
N LEU A 90 -0.69 1.64 0.01
CA LEU A 90 -1.72 0.85 0.68
C LEU A 90 -2.28 1.58 1.89
N THR A 91 -1.42 2.18 2.71
CA THR A 91 -1.83 2.93 3.89
C THR A 91 -2.70 4.12 3.49
N GLY A 92 -2.30 4.86 2.45
CA GLY A 92 -3.06 5.97 1.88
C GLY A 92 -4.40 5.56 1.26
N ALA A 93 -4.51 4.34 0.72
CA ALA A 93 -5.77 3.81 0.18
C ALA A 93 -6.73 3.34 1.29
N ILE A 94 -6.21 2.81 2.40
CA ILE A 94 -7.02 2.33 3.53
C ILE A 94 -7.54 3.50 4.38
N ALA A 95 -6.71 4.54 4.56
CA ALA A 95 -7.03 5.71 5.39
C ALA A 95 -8.39 6.39 5.06
N PRO A 96 -8.75 6.71 3.80
CA PRO A 96 -10.04 7.32 3.49
C PRO A 96 -11.24 6.40 3.78
N VAL A 97 -11.07 5.09 3.67
CA VAL A 97 -12.12 4.12 4.04
C VAL A 97 -12.35 4.13 5.55
N LEU A 98 -11.27 4.16 6.34
CA LEU A 98 -11.34 4.29 7.79
C LEU A 98 -11.88 5.65 8.25
N ILE A 99 -11.62 6.74 7.52
CA ILE A 99 -12.27 8.04 7.83
C ILE A 99 -13.77 7.96 7.57
N LYS A 100 -14.18 7.37 6.43
CA LYS A 100 -15.59 7.37 6.01
C LYS A 100 -16.46 6.47 6.89
N TYR A 101 -15.94 5.33 7.32
CA TYR A 101 -16.72 4.33 8.06
C TYR A 101 -16.21 4.10 9.50
N GLY A 102 -15.10 4.74 9.89
CA GLY A 102 -14.52 4.58 11.22
C GLY A 102 -14.01 3.14 11.44
N ALA A 103 -14.34 2.60 12.61
CA ALA A 103 -14.12 1.20 12.95
C ALA A 103 -15.28 0.28 12.52
N GLU A 104 -16.38 0.85 12.01
CA GLU A 104 -17.53 0.07 11.56
C GLU A 104 -17.39 -0.28 10.07
N PRO A 105 -17.79 -1.49 9.67
CA PRO A 105 -17.78 -1.87 8.26
C PRO A 105 -18.80 -1.04 7.46
N PRO A 106 -18.55 -0.80 6.16
CA PRO A 106 -19.51 -0.14 5.29
C PRO A 106 -20.89 -0.84 5.31
N PRO A 107 -22.01 -0.11 5.15
CA PRO A 107 -23.36 -0.70 5.24
C PRO A 107 -23.61 -1.83 4.24
N TRP A 108 -23.05 -1.72 3.03
CA TRP A 108 -23.13 -2.77 2.00
C TRP A 108 -22.32 -4.03 2.35
N LEU A 109 -21.37 -3.91 3.27
CA LEU A 109 -20.53 -5.01 3.75
C LEU A 109 -21.07 -5.62 5.05
N ALA A 110 -21.91 -4.89 5.79
CA ALA A 110 -22.50 -5.35 7.04
C ALA A 110 -23.37 -6.61 6.86
N GLU A 111 -24.09 -6.71 5.73
CA GLU A 111 -24.88 -7.91 5.38
C GLU A 111 -24.02 -9.16 5.18
N TYR A 112 -22.75 -8.98 4.78
CA TYR A 112 -21.78 -10.06 4.55
C TYR A 112 -20.91 -10.38 5.75
N GLY A 113 -21.22 -9.84 6.94
CA GLY A 113 -20.47 -10.09 8.17
C GLY A 113 -20.21 -11.59 8.44
N PRO A 114 -21.23 -12.47 8.35
CA PRO A 114 -21.05 -13.91 8.49
C PRO A 114 -20.11 -14.51 7.44
N GLU A 115 -20.25 -14.13 6.18
CA GLU A 115 -19.46 -14.60 5.04
C GLU A 115 -17.99 -14.18 5.16
N LEU A 116 -17.74 -12.94 5.57
CA LEU A 116 -16.39 -12.44 5.83
C LEU A 116 -15.76 -13.12 7.04
N THR A 117 -16.55 -13.39 8.08
CA THR A 117 -16.08 -14.13 9.26
C THR A 117 -15.73 -15.56 8.88
N LEU A 118 -16.55 -16.21 8.06
CA LEU A 118 -16.26 -17.52 7.50
C LEU A 118 -14.98 -17.49 6.66
N LEU A 119 -14.87 -16.53 5.73
CA LEU A 119 -13.70 -16.37 4.87
C LEU A 119 -12.43 -16.15 5.69
N ALA A 120 -12.47 -15.26 6.69
CA ALA A 120 -11.36 -14.99 7.59
C ALA A 120 -10.97 -16.25 8.37
N THR A 121 -11.96 -16.95 8.94
CA THR A 121 -11.73 -18.19 9.70
C THR A 121 -11.09 -19.28 8.84
N VAL A 122 -11.65 -19.53 7.65
CA VAL A 122 -11.12 -20.50 6.69
C VAL A 122 -9.72 -20.10 6.24
N SER A 123 -9.46 -18.82 6.01
CA SER A 123 -8.15 -18.32 5.60
C SER A 123 -7.10 -18.51 6.70
N ILE A 124 -7.42 -18.19 7.96
CA ILE A 124 -6.52 -18.37 9.10
C ILE A 124 -6.20 -19.85 9.30
N ILE A 125 -7.22 -20.71 9.34
CA ILE A 125 -7.03 -22.15 9.53
C ILE A 125 -6.27 -22.74 8.35
N GLY A 126 -6.66 -22.39 7.12
CA GLY A 126 -6.05 -22.87 5.88
C GLY A 126 -4.58 -22.47 5.78
N PHE A 127 -4.26 -21.20 6.05
CA PHE A 127 -2.89 -20.71 6.05
C PHE A 127 -2.05 -21.38 7.15
N GLY A 128 -2.60 -21.55 8.36
CA GLY A 128 -1.92 -22.27 9.45
C GLY A 128 -1.59 -23.71 9.09
N LYS A 129 -2.53 -24.44 8.46
CA LYS A 129 -2.27 -25.80 7.98
C LYS A 129 -1.26 -25.85 6.84
N TYR A 130 -1.30 -24.88 5.91
CA TYR A 130 -0.32 -24.77 4.84
C TYR A 130 1.10 -24.53 5.39
N ALA A 131 1.26 -23.64 6.37
CA ALA A 131 2.54 -23.37 7.02
C ALA A 131 3.08 -24.62 7.73
N MET A 132 2.24 -25.33 8.49
CA MET A 132 2.61 -26.57 9.16
C MET A 132 3.06 -27.65 8.16
N MET A 133 2.38 -27.76 7.01
CA MET A 133 2.76 -28.72 5.96
C MET A 133 4.15 -28.42 5.37
N GLN A 134 4.47 -27.14 5.17
CA GLN A 134 5.80 -26.71 4.71
C GLN A 134 6.90 -27.07 5.72
N GLU A 135 6.63 -26.95 7.01
CA GLU A 135 7.58 -27.34 8.07
C GLU A 135 7.83 -28.85 8.08
N ILE A 136 6.77 -29.65 8.02
CA ILE A 136 6.88 -31.12 7.94
C ILE A 136 7.71 -31.52 6.72
N GLN A 137 7.45 -30.93 5.55
CA GLN A 137 8.21 -31.24 4.33
C GLN A 137 9.69 -30.85 4.45
N LYS A 138 10.01 -29.71 5.09
CA LYS A 138 11.40 -29.32 5.36
C LYS A 138 12.09 -30.30 6.31
N GLU A 139 11.42 -30.71 7.38
CA GLU A 139 11.96 -31.68 8.33
C GLU A 139 12.22 -33.03 7.67
N GLU A 140 11.28 -33.51 6.85
CA GLU A 140 11.45 -34.75 6.08
C GLU A 140 12.60 -34.65 5.07
N ALA A 141 12.74 -33.52 4.36
CA ALA A 141 13.83 -33.30 3.43
C ALA A 141 15.20 -33.32 4.13
N LEU A 142 15.32 -32.70 5.31
CA LEU A 142 16.52 -32.73 6.12
C LEU A 142 16.85 -34.15 6.61
N LYS A 143 15.86 -34.89 7.11
CA LYS A 143 16.03 -36.29 7.51
C LYS A 143 16.50 -37.16 6.35
N ARG A 144 15.88 -37.02 5.16
CA ARG A 144 16.29 -37.75 3.95
C ARG A 144 17.71 -37.40 3.53
N ALA A 145 18.09 -36.12 3.55
CA ALA A 145 19.46 -35.69 3.25
C ALA A 145 20.48 -36.29 4.24
N ALA A 146 20.17 -36.31 5.52
CA ALA A 146 21.02 -36.91 6.56
C ALA A 146 21.19 -38.42 6.37
N ILE A 147 20.11 -39.14 6.05
CA ILE A 147 20.17 -40.59 5.75
C ILE A 147 21.03 -40.85 4.51
N ILE A 148 20.87 -40.07 3.44
CA ILE A 148 21.68 -40.21 2.22
C ILE A 148 23.16 -39.92 2.49
N GLN A 149 23.48 -38.92 3.33
CA GLN A 149 24.86 -38.63 3.72
C GLN A 149 25.45 -39.74 4.59
N ALA A 150 24.70 -40.26 5.57
CA ALA A 150 25.14 -41.37 6.41
C ALA A 150 25.38 -42.65 5.58
N ALA A 151 24.51 -42.94 4.60
CA ALA A 151 24.68 -44.06 3.68
C ALA A 151 25.92 -43.90 2.79
N LYS A 152 26.20 -42.70 2.28
CA LYS A 152 27.43 -42.41 1.51
C LYS A 152 28.69 -42.55 2.38
N ALA A 153 28.65 -42.10 3.62
CA ALA A 153 29.77 -42.23 4.55
C ALA A 153 30.09 -43.70 4.88
N GLN A 154 29.07 -44.53 5.08
CA GLN A 154 29.25 -45.97 5.33
C GLN A 154 29.71 -46.74 4.07
N GLY A 155 29.19 -46.39 2.88
CA GLY A 155 29.64 -46.97 1.61
C GLY A 155 31.10 -46.63 1.26
N GLY A 156 31.55 -45.41 1.58
CA GLY A 156 32.95 -45.00 1.42
C GLY A 156 33.90 -45.67 2.42
N ALA A 157 33.45 -45.90 3.67
CA ALA A 157 34.23 -46.58 4.69
C ALA A 157 34.49 -48.07 4.35
N HIS A 158 33.54 -48.75 3.72
CA HIS A 158 33.71 -50.15 3.31
C HIS A 158 34.63 -50.31 2.08
N ALA A 159 34.66 -49.31 1.19
CA ALA A 159 35.56 -49.30 0.02
C ALA A 159 37.03 -49.03 0.42
N ALA A 160 37.27 -48.20 1.45
CA ALA A 160 38.61 -47.91 1.96
C ALA A 160 39.22 -49.06 2.79
N ALA A 161 38.40 -49.93 3.40
CA ALA A 161 38.87 -51.05 4.22
C ALA A 161 39.23 -52.32 3.41
N THR A 162 39.05 -52.30 2.08
CA THR A 162 39.29 -53.47 1.19
C THR A 162 40.51 -53.25 0.27
N GLN A 163 41.29 -52.18 0.46
CA GLN A 163 42.58 -51.94 -0.21
C GLN A 163 43.76 -52.24 0.70
#